data_AF-A0A7Y5TU10-F1
#
_entry.id   AF-A0A7Y5TU10-F1
#
_cell.length_a   1.000
_cell.length_b   1.000
_cell.length_c   1.000
_cell.angle_alpha   90.00
_cell.angle_beta   90.00
_cell.angle_gamma   90.00
#
_symmetry.space_group_name_H-M   'P 1'
#
loop_
_entity.id
_entity.type
_entity.pdbx_description
1 polymer ?
#
loop_
_entity_poly.entity_id
_entity_poly.type
_entity_poly.pdbx_seq_one_letter_code
_entity_poly.pdbx_strand_id
1 'polypeptide(L)' 'MTDERRFEELLAEFERVGVDLHSFPAGITVRREEAMRILHSLPDHAGPAAFLARIREVQQSRTPPHGTERQTLEARD' A
#
# COMPACT_ATOMS: atom_id res chain seq x y z
N MET A 1 -10.68 -4.36 -25.15
CA MET A 1 -9.28 -3.92 -25.01
C MET A 1 -8.94 -3.83 -23.53
N THR A 2 -8.10 -4.70 -22.98
CA THR A 2 -8.43 -6.06 -22.52
C THR A 2 -7.75 -6.20 -21.17
N ASP A 3 -8.37 -6.83 -20.16
CA ASP A 3 -7.78 -6.98 -18.81
C ASP A 3 -6.37 -7.57 -18.81
N GLU A 4 -6.05 -8.35 -19.84
CA GLU A 4 -4.74 -8.92 -20.16
C GLU A 4 -3.63 -7.85 -20.26
N ARG A 5 -3.79 -6.83 -21.11
CA ARG A 5 -2.75 -5.78 -21.28
C ARG A 5 -2.50 -5.03 -19.97
N ARG A 6 -3.56 -4.80 -19.20
CA ARG A 6 -3.45 -4.17 -17.87
C ARG A 6 -2.82 -5.09 -16.83
N PHE A 7 -2.86 -6.41 -17.03
CA PHE A 7 -2.21 -7.40 -16.17
C PHE A 7 -0.73 -7.53 -16.50
N GLU A 8 -0.39 -7.54 -17.77
CA GLU A 8 0.98 -7.48 -18.25
C GLU A 8 1.71 -6.23 -17.74
N GLU A 9 1.07 -5.06 -17.81
CA GLU A 9 1.60 -3.80 -17.26
C GLU A 9 1.89 -3.91 -15.74
N LEU A 10 0.98 -4.52 -14.99
CA LEU A 10 1.16 -4.73 -13.56
C LEU A 10 2.32 -5.69 -13.27
N LEU A 11 2.43 -6.79 -14.00
CA LEU A 11 3.51 -7.77 -13.88
C LEU A 11 4.87 -7.13 -14.20
N ALA A 12 4.96 -6.34 -15.27
CA ALA A 12 6.18 -5.65 -15.67
C ALA A 12 6.68 -4.67 -14.60
N GLU A 13 5.77 -3.95 -13.95
CA GLU A 13 6.12 -3.04 -12.85
C GLU A 13 6.59 -3.81 -11.60
N PHE A 14 5.97 -4.95 -11.30
CA PHE A 14 6.46 -5.81 -10.22
C PHE A 14 7.87 -6.34 -10.51
N GLU A 15 8.15 -6.75 -11.76
CA GLU A 15 9.48 -7.19 -12.18
C GLU A 15 10.51 -6.05 -12.11
N ARG A 16 10.17 -4.84 -12.60
CA ARG A 16 11.02 -3.63 -12.52
C ARG A 16 11.43 -3.31 -11.09
N VAL A 17 10.47 -3.40 -10.16
CA VAL A 17 10.71 -3.10 -8.74
C VAL A 17 11.37 -4.30 -8.03
N GLY A 18 11.33 -5.50 -8.61
CA GLY A 18 11.92 -6.72 -8.05
C GLY A 18 11.03 -7.39 -6.99
N VAL A 19 9.71 -7.32 -7.16
CA VAL A 19 8.72 -7.84 -6.21
C VAL A 19 8.03 -9.06 -6.80
N ASP A 20 8.07 -10.18 -6.08
CA ASP A 20 7.34 -11.39 -6.47
C ASP A 20 5.91 -11.38 -5.90
N LEU A 21 4.92 -11.60 -6.76
CA LEU A 21 3.50 -11.73 -6.39
C LEU A 21 3.24 -12.93 -5.46
N HIS A 22 4.06 -13.97 -5.52
CA HIS A 22 3.95 -15.12 -4.63
C HIS A 22 4.51 -14.83 -3.23
N SER A 23 5.26 -13.73 -3.04
CA SER A 23 5.75 -13.31 -1.73
C SER A 23 4.72 -12.48 -0.93
N PHE A 24 3.52 -12.26 -1.47
CA PHE A 24 2.48 -11.53 -0.75
C PHE A 24 1.88 -12.36 0.39
N PRO A 25 1.94 -11.88 1.64
CA PRO A 25 1.27 -12.55 2.75
C PRO A 25 -0.23 -12.65 2.50
N ALA A 26 -0.81 -13.83 2.75
CA ALA A 26 -2.26 -14.02 2.77
C ALA A 26 -2.88 -13.07 3.81
N GLY A 27 -3.57 -12.03 3.35
CA GLY A 27 -4.11 -10.95 4.19
C GLY A 27 -3.90 -9.55 3.63
N ILE A 28 -3.09 -9.38 2.58
CA ILE A 28 -2.96 -8.11 1.86
C ILE A 28 -3.91 -8.09 0.66
N THR A 29 -5.10 -7.52 0.82
CA THR A 29 -6.03 -7.23 -0.28
C THR A 29 -5.81 -5.81 -0.78
N VAL A 30 -4.86 -5.63 -1.70
CA VAL A 30 -4.62 -4.34 -2.38
C VAL A 30 -5.29 -4.36 -3.75
N ARG A 31 -6.09 -3.32 -4.05
CA ARG A 31 -6.68 -3.15 -5.38
C ARG A 31 -5.58 -2.87 -6.40
N ARG A 32 -5.70 -3.39 -7.63
CA ARG A 32 -4.69 -3.20 -8.69
C ARG A 32 -4.28 -1.74 -8.86
N GLU A 33 -5.24 -0.82 -8.92
CA GLU A 33 -4.98 0.61 -9.16
C GLU A 33 -4.17 1.24 -8.02
N GLU A 34 -4.23 0.63 -6.85
CA GLU A 34 -3.46 1.04 -5.68
C GLU A 34 -2.06 0.42 -5.71
N ALA A 35 -1.94 -0.85 -6.11
CA ALA A 35 -0.65 -1.49 -6.35
C ALA A 35 0.16 -0.72 -7.41
N MET A 36 -0.43 -0.38 -8.55
CA MET A 36 0.24 0.40 -9.61
C MET A 36 0.71 1.77 -9.12
N ARG A 37 -0.13 2.49 -8.37
CA ARG A 37 0.26 3.79 -7.80
C ARG A 37 1.44 3.67 -6.85
N ILE A 38 1.49 2.60 -6.06
CA ILE A 38 2.60 2.33 -5.16
C ILE A 38 3.86 1.96 -5.94
N LEU A 39 3.77 1.06 -6.93
CA LEU A 39 4.91 0.65 -7.77
C LEU A 39 5.52 1.84 -8.53
N HIS A 40 4.70 2.72 -9.08
CA HIS A 40 5.15 3.95 -9.74
C HIS A 40 5.83 4.94 -8.80
N SER A 41 5.54 4.88 -7.50
CA SER A 41 6.17 5.74 -6.49
C SER A 41 7.53 5.21 -6.00
N LEU A 42 7.91 3.99 -6.38
CA LEU A 42 9.13 3.33 -5.95
C LEU A 42 10.22 3.41 -7.01
N PRO A 43 11.50 3.55 -6.59
CA PRO A 43 12.62 3.46 -7.52
C PRO A 43 12.76 2.04 -8.11
N ASP A 44 13.48 1.94 -9.22
CA ASP A 44 13.88 0.64 -9.78
C ASP A 44 14.60 -0.20 -8.71
N HIS A 45 14.33 -1.51 -8.68
CA HIS A 45 14.93 -2.43 -7.71
C HIS A 45 14.68 -2.12 -6.22
N ALA A 46 13.62 -1.36 -5.87
CA ALA A 46 13.28 -1.10 -4.46
C ALA A 46 12.99 -2.38 -3.65
N GLY A 47 12.57 -3.45 -4.33
CA GLY A 47 12.32 -4.76 -3.76
C GLY A 47 10.99 -4.89 -2.99
N PRO A 48 10.66 -6.12 -2.55
CA PRO A 48 9.38 -6.43 -1.93
C PRO A 48 9.19 -5.74 -0.57
N ALA A 49 10.27 -5.50 0.17
CA ALA A 49 10.23 -4.84 1.48
C ALA A 49 9.75 -3.37 1.36
N ALA A 50 10.25 -2.63 0.38
CA ALA A 50 9.85 -1.24 0.14
C ALA A 50 8.38 -1.17 -0.30
N PHE A 51 7.95 -2.09 -1.16
CA PHE A 51 6.56 -2.19 -1.60
C PHE A 51 5.61 -2.49 -0.44
N LEU A 52 5.94 -3.45 0.43
CA LEU A 52 5.15 -3.78 1.62
C LEU A 52 5.10 -2.63 2.63
N ALA A 53 6.21 -1.93 2.86
CA ALA A 53 6.26 -0.76 3.73
C ALA A 53 5.28 0.32 3.23
N ARG A 54 5.30 0.60 1.92
CA ARG A 54 4.43 1.61 1.33
C ARG A 54 2.95 1.21 1.37
N ILE A 55 2.63 -0.07 1.18
CA ILE A 55 1.27 -0.58 1.38
C ILE A 55 0.80 -0.32 2.82
N ARG A 56 1.64 -0.60 3.82
CA ARG A 56 1.29 -0.39 5.24
C ARG A 56 1.02 1.09 5.53
N GLU A 57 1.86 1.99 5.03
CA GLU A 57 1.66 3.44 5.18
C GLU A 57 0.34 3.92 4.57
N VAL A 58 0.01 3.45 3.37
CA VAL A 58 -1.24 3.83 2.68
C VAL A 58 -2.46 3.28 3.42
N GLN A 59 -2.41 2.05 3.93
CA GLN A 59 -3.49 1.48 4.74
C GLN A 59 -3.66 2.19 6.10
N GLN A 60 -2.55 2.54 6.76
CA GLN A 60 -2.59 3.30 8.01
C GLN A 60 -3.18 4.69 7.80
N SER A 61 -2.81 5.37 6.71
CA SER A 61 -3.32 6.69 6.33
C SER A 61 -4.82 6.70 5.98
N ARG A 62 -5.37 5.56 5.54
CA ARG A 62 -6.80 5.38 5.26
C ARG A 62 -7.64 5.08 6.50
N THR A 63 -7.00 4.72 7.61
CA THR A 63 -7.67 4.65 8.89
C THR A 63 -7.72 6.07 9.44
N PRO A 64 -8.89 6.74 9.52
CA PRO A 64 -8.94 8.00 10.23
C PRO A 64 -8.38 7.76 11.64
N PRO A 65 -7.60 8.69 12.22
CA PRO A 65 -7.10 8.55 13.59
C PRO A 65 -8.29 8.52 14.54
N HIS A 66 -8.83 7.34 14.82
CA HIS A 66 -9.86 7.15 15.82
C HIS A 66 -9.16 6.81 17.13
N GLY A 67 -8.93 7.86 17.92
CA GLY A 67 -8.79 7.73 19.36
C GLY A 67 -7.48 8.24 19.95
N THR A 68 -7.38 9.55 20.17
CA THR A 68 -6.93 10.20 21.42
C THR A 68 -7.39 11.65 21.28
N GLU A 69 -8.36 12.17 22.03
CA GLU A 69 -8.23 12.49 23.45
C GLU A 69 -9.53 12.20 24.21
N ARG A 70 -9.45 11.26 25.17
CA ARG A 70 -10.27 11.34 26.38
C ARG A 70 -9.54 12.27 27.37
N GLN A 71 -10.32 13.15 27.99
CA GLN A 71 -10.13 13.70 29.34
C GLN A 71 -9.00 14.71 29.60
N THR A 72 -9.40 15.98 29.66
CA THR A 72 -9.08 16.94 30.73
C THR A 72 -10.42 17.54 31.14
N LEU A 73 -11.17 16.97 32.10
CA LEU A 73 -11.03 17.08 33.55
C LEU A 73 -10.88 18.54 34.06
N GLU A 74 -11.89 18.92 34.85
CA GLU A 74 -11.93 19.98 35.88
C GLU A 74 -12.37 21.40 35.50
N ALA A 75 -13.65 21.64 35.82
CA ALA A 75 -14.12 22.61 36.82
C ALA A 75 -14.03 24.12 36.55
N ARG A 76 -15.11 24.79 36.99
CA ARG A 76 -15.31 26.25 37.21
C ARG A 76 -15.85 26.97 35.96
N ASP A 77 -17.01 27.63 35.96
CA ASP A 77 -17.81 28.30 36.99
C ASP A 77 -19.33 28.09 36.71
#